data_AF-A0A7S0FQV0-F1
#
_entry.id   AF-A0A7S0FQV0-F1
#
_cell.length_a   1.000
_cell.length_b   1.000
_cell.length_c   1.000
_cell.angle_alpha   90.00
_cell.angle_beta   90.00
_cell.angle_gamma   90.00
#
_symmetry.space_group_name_H-M   'P 1'
#
loop_
_entity.id
_entity.type
_entity.pdbx_description
1 polymer ?
#
loop_
_entity_poly.entity_id
_entity_poly.type
_entity_poly.pdbx_seq_one_letter_code
_entity_poly.pdbx_strand_id
1 'polypeptide(L)'
;EVKEASISRRQPPLTPGDMEIELAQKQFTKGAVDTDLVKRKYREFFSEAATNATELGFGNFSTGDGWGDAEVIQLARALPSFTRCTVLSLRWHRAMGEGGLAELRAVLPQCAAL
;
A
#
# COMPACT_ATOMS: atom_id res chain seq x y z
N GLU A 1 1.55 17.96 -26.09
CA GLU A 1 2.30 17.04 -25.23
C GLU A 1 1.46 16.61 -24.04
N VAL A 2 0.94 15.38 -24.04
CA VAL A 2 0.45 14.71 -22.81
C VAL A 2 0.75 13.22 -22.99
N LYS A 3 1.91 12.77 -22.50
CA LYS A 3 2.30 11.34 -22.48
C LYS A 3 2.92 10.95 -21.13
N GLU A 4 2.40 11.49 -20.03
CA GLU A 4 2.77 11.06 -18.67
C GLU A 4 1.63 10.34 -17.91
N ALA A 5 0.50 10.07 -18.56
CA ALA A 5 -0.71 9.64 -17.84
C ALA A 5 -0.89 8.13 -17.64
N SER A 6 0.06 7.26 -18.00
CA SER A 6 -0.14 5.81 -17.73
C SER A 6 1.12 4.97 -17.64
N ILE A 7 1.98 5.28 -16.67
CA ILE A 7 2.84 4.25 -16.07
C ILE A 7 2.37 4.12 -14.62
N SER A 8 1.22 3.47 -14.42
CA SER A 8 0.75 3.16 -13.06
C SER A 8 1.73 2.15 -12.46
N ARG A 9 2.69 2.65 -11.68
CA ARG A 9 3.54 1.80 -10.84
C ARG A 9 2.65 1.21 -9.76
N ARG A 10 2.71 -0.11 -9.56
CA ARG A 10 2.01 -0.79 -8.47
C ARG A 10 2.41 -0.11 -7.16
N GLN A 11 1.46 0.51 -6.48
CA GLN A 11 1.66 1.10 -5.17
C GLN A 11 1.47 0.04 -4.08
N PRO A 12 2.10 0.21 -2.89
CA PRO A 12 1.78 -0.63 -1.74
C PRO A 12 0.33 -0.43 -1.31
N PRO A 13 -0.24 -1.35 -0.52
CA PRO A 13 -1.57 -1.15 0.07
C PRO A 13 -1.60 0.15 0.90
N LEU A 14 -2.60 1.00 0.68
CA LEU A 14 -2.89 2.15 1.53
C LEU A 14 -3.73 1.69 2.71
N THR A 15 -3.50 2.23 3.91
CA THR A 15 -4.46 2.01 4.99
C THR A 15 -5.80 2.67 4.63
N PRO A 16 -6.94 2.22 5.18
CA PRO A 16 -8.22 2.91 4.97
C PRO A 16 -8.18 4.39 5.38
N GLY A 17 -7.40 4.74 6.42
CA GLY A 17 -7.20 6.13 6.84
C GLY A 17 -6.39 6.95 5.83
N ASP A 18 -5.29 6.41 5.32
CA ASP A 18 -4.49 7.11 4.29
C ASP A 18 -5.29 7.29 3.00
N MET A 19 -6.08 6.28 2.62
CA MET A 19 -6.99 6.39 1.46
C MET A 19 -8.05 7.48 1.67
N GLU A 20 -8.57 7.65 2.90
CA GLU A 20 -9.51 8.74 3.19
C GLU A 20 -8.89 10.13 3.00
N ILE A 21 -7.62 10.29 3.38
CA ILE A 21 -6.85 11.53 3.16
C ILE A 21 -6.65 11.77 1.66
N GLU A 22 -6.24 10.75 0.90
CA GLU A 22 -6.06 10.82 -0.54
C GLU A 22 -7.36 11.18 -1.27
N LEU A 23 -8.49 10.60 -0.87
CA LEU A 23 -9.78 10.88 -1.48
C LEU A 23 -10.29 12.28 -1.13
N ALA A 24 -9.93 12.84 0.02
CA ALA A 24 -10.28 14.21 0.38
C ALA A 24 -9.62 15.26 -0.53
N GLN A 25 -8.50 14.92 -1.17
CA GLN A 25 -7.79 15.80 -2.11
C GLN A 25 -8.27 15.66 -3.56
N LYS A 26 -9.15 14.68 -3.86
CA LYS A 26 -9.62 14.40 -5.22
C LYS A 26 -10.97 15.06 -5.51
N GLN A 27 -11.18 15.45 -6.76
CA GLN A 27 -12.47 15.95 -7.23
C GLN A 27 -13.31 14.79 -7.77
N PHE A 28 -14.54 14.68 -7.26
CA PHE A 28 -15.50 13.66 -7.66
C PHE A 28 -16.62 14.28 -8.49
N THR A 29 -17.04 13.56 -9.53
CA THR A 29 -18.07 14.04 -10.47
C THR A 29 -19.43 14.25 -9.80
N LYS A 30 -19.79 13.45 -8.77
CA LYS A 30 -21.00 13.70 -7.95
C LYS A 30 -20.67 14.14 -6.51
N GLY A 31 -19.50 14.73 -6.29
CA GLY A 31 -19.11 15.27 -4.99
C GLY A 31 -19.09 14.23 -3.86
N ALA A 32 -19.59 14.60 -2.68
CA ALA A 32 -19.45 13.84 -1.44
C ALA A 32 -20.04 12.42 -1.46
N VAL A 33 -21.14 12.19 -2.20
CA VAL A 33 -21.79 10.87 -2.27
C VAL A 33 -20.88 9.82 -2.88
N ASP A 34 -20.17 10.16 -3.95
CA ASP A 34 -19.24 9.25 -4.61
C ASP A 34 -18.00 9.03 -3.73
N THR A 35 -17.50 10.08 -3.07
CA THR A 35 -16.36 9.98 -2.16
C THR A 35 -16.65 9.00 -1.01
N ASP A 36 -17.80 9.12 -0.35
CA ASP A 36 -18.17 8.25 0.77
C ASP A 36 -18.39 6.80 0.34
N LEU A 37 -18.96 6.58 -0.84
CA LEU A 37 -19.09 5.25 -1.42
C LEU A 37 -17.71 4.61 -1.66
N VAL A 38 -16.76 5.37 -2.22
CA VAL A 38 -15.40 4.86 -2.49
C VAL A 38 -14.65 4.57 -1.21
N LYS A 39 -14.72 5.45 -0.19
CA LYS A 39 -14.12 5.22 1.13
C LYS A 39 -14.62 3.91 1.74
N ARG A 40 -15.94 3.71 1.75
CA ARG A 40 -16.56 2.50 2.29
C ARG A 40 -16.13 1.25 1.54
N LYS A 41 -16.17 1.29 0.19
CA LYS A 41 -15.77 0.15 -0.64
C LYS A 41 -14.31 -0.22 -0.48
N TYR A 42 -13.44 0.78 -0.38
CA TYR A 42 -12.02 0.56 -0.13
C TYR A 42 -11.79 -0.08 1.24
N ARG A 43 -12.45 0.42 2.29
CA ARG A 43 -12.34 -0.13 3.66
C ARG A 43 -12.82 -1.59 3.73
N GLU A 44 -13.96 -1.90 3.12
CA GLU A 44 -14.50 -3.27 3.02
C GLU A 44 -13.48 -4.19 2.33
N PHE A 45 -13.02 -3.80 1.13
CA PHE A 45 -12.04 -4.55 0.36
C PHE A 45 -10.72 -4.75 1.12
N PHE A 46 -10.16 -3.69 1.69
CA PHE A 46 -8.90 -3.75 2.42
C PHE A 46 -9.01 -4.68 3.63
N SER A 47 -10.09 -4.58 4.41
CA SER A 47 -10.29 -5.44 5.57
C SER A 47 -10.39 -6.92 5.16
N GLU A 48 -11.14 -7.23 4.11
CA GLU A 48 -11.28 -8.60 3.61
C GLU A 48 -9.96 -9.14 3.04
N ALA A 49 -9.27 -8.35 2.22
CA ALA A 49 -7.98 -8.73 1.65
C ALA A 49 -6.92 -8.94 2.73
N ALA A 50 -6.82 -8.01 3.70
CA ALA A 50 -5.80 -8.06 4.74
C ALA A 50 -6.02 -9.24 5.70
N THR A 51 -7.27 -9.53 6.07
CA THR A 51 -7.59 -10.64 6.98
C THR A 51 -7.51 -12.01 6.34
N ASN A 52 -7.51 -12.11 4.99
CA ASN A 52 -7.43 -13.40 4.29
C ASN A 52 -6.08 -13.68 3.63
N ALA A 53 -5.27 -12.66 3.34
CA ALA A 53 -3.98 -12.84 2.67
C ALA A 53 -2.96 -13.55 3.56
N THR A 54 -2.45 -14.69 3.09
CA THR A 54 -1.35 -15.44 3.72
C THR A 54 0.02 -15.10 3.12
N GLU A 55 0.04 -14.54 1.91
CA GLU A 55 1.27 -14.18 1.21
C GLU A 55 1.12 -12.81 0.53
N LEU A 56 2.14 -11.97 0.70
CA LEU A 56 2.24 -10.65 0.10
C LEU A 56 3.44 -10.58 -0.84
N GLY A 57 3.17 -10.84 -2.12
CA GLY A 57 4.16 -10.75 -3.19
C GLY A 57 4.19 -9.35 -3.81
N PHE A 58 5.18 -8.54 -3.43
CA PHE A 58 5.40 -7.17 -3.93
C PHE A 58 6.69 -7.01 -4.74
N GLY A 59 7.30 -8.11 -5.19
CA GLY A 59 8.54 -8.05 -5.96
C GLY A 59 8.45 -7.14 -7.19
N ASN A 60 9.50 -6.34 -7.42
CA ASN A 60 9.60 -5.47 -8.59
C ASN A 60 10.22 -6.20 -9.78
N PHE A 61 9.38 -6.62 -10.72
CA PHE A 61 9.82 -7.26 -11.97
C PHE A 61 9.91 -6.26 -13.14
N SER A 62 9.80 -4.96 -12.87
CA SER A 62 9.96 -3.91 -13.88
C SER A 62 11.43 -3.51 -14.04
N THR A 63 11.74 -2.79 -15.11
CA THR A 63 13.08 -2.24 -15.36
C THR A 63 13.40 -0.99 -14.53
N GLY A 64 12.44 -0.47 -13.76
CA GLY A 64 12.65 0.69 -12.89
C GLY A 64 13.18 0.31 -11.51
N ASP A 65 13.58 1.32 -10.73
CA ASP A 65 14.19 1.12 -9.39
C ASP A 65 13.22 0.56 -8.34
N GLY A 66 11.93 0.50 -8.65
CA GLY A 66 10.91 -0.03 -7.76
C GLY A 66 10.45 0.99 -6.73
N TRP A 67 10.19 0.54 -5.51
CA TRP A 67 9.74 1.34 -4.38
C TRP A 67 10.93 1.99 -3.69
N GLY A 68 10.74 3.24 -3.27
CA GLY A 68 11.64 3.95 -2.38
C GLY A 68 11.13 3.94 -0.94
N ASP A 69 11.75 4.75 -0.08
CA ASP A 69 11.40 4.81 1.34
C ASP A 69 9.93 5.19 1.57
N ALA A 70 9.36 6.12 0.79
CA ALA A 70 7.98 6.55 0.95
C ALA A 70 6.99 5.38 0.78
N GLU A 71 7.16 4.58 -0.27
CA GLU A 71 6.31 3.40 -0.52
C GLU A 71 6.52 2.32 0.54
N VAL A 72 7.77 2.10 0.98
CA VAL A 72 8.07 1.14 2.04
C VAL A 72 7.43 1.54 3.37
N ILE A 73 7.44 2.84 3.70
CA ILE A 73 6.79 3.38 4.90
C ILE A 73 5.28 3.19 4.82
N GLN A 74 4.67 3.44 3.66
CA GLN A 74 3.25 3.18 3.45
C GLN A 74 2.91 1.69 3.66
N LEU A 75 3.73 0.77 3.11
CA LEU A 75 3.58 -0.66 3.37
C LEU A 75 3.68 -0.96 4.87
N ALA A 76 4.65 -0.37 5.57
CA ALA A 76 4.84 -0.59 7.00
C ALA A 76 3.58 -0.23 7.80
N ARG A 77 2.88 0.87 7.46
CA ARG A 77 1.61 1.22 8.12
C ARG A 77 0.49 0.20 7.86
N ALA A 78 0.46 -0.39 6.67
CA ALA A 78 -0.57 -1.37 6.30
C ALA A 78 -0.30 -2.77 6.86
N LEU A 79 0.97 -3.13 7.07
CA LEU A 79 1.41 -4.49 7.39
C LEU A 79 0.73 -5.12 8.63
N PRO A 80 0.49 -4.41 9.74
CA PRO A 80 -0.21 -4.97 10.91
C PRO A 80 -1.62 -5.46 10.64
N SER A 81 -2.28 -4.97 9.59
CA SER A 81 -3.63 -5.41 9.23
C SER A 81 -3.63 -6.82 8.63
N PHE A 82 -2.49 -7.30 8.15
CA PHE A 82 -2.33 -8.60 7.49
C PHE A 82 -2.04 -9.72 8.50
N THR A 83 -3.01 -9.97 9.39
CA THR A 83 -2.84 -10.83 10.58
C THR A 83 -2.54 -12.30 10.28
N ARG A 84 -2.77 -12.76 9.05
CA ARG A 84 -2.52 -14.14 8.61
C ARG A 84 -1.35 -14.27 7.64
N CYS A 85 -0.69 -13.16 7.31
CA CYS A 85 0.40 -13.16 6.35
C CYS A 85 1.63 -13.80 6.98
N THR A 86 2.18 -14.84 6.33
CA THR A 86 3.40 -15.54 6.76
C THR A 86 4.55 -15.33 5.80
N VAL A 87 4.30 -14.72 4.64
CA VAL A 87 5.30 -14.49 3.60
C VAL A 87 5.18 -13.06 3.08
N LEU A 88 6.20 -12.25 3.30
CA LEU A 88 6.35 -10.93 2.68
C LEU A 88 7.56 -10.93 1.73
N SER A 89 7.33 -10.67 0.45
CA SER A 89 8.39 -10.59 -0.56
C SER A 89 8.50 -9.20 -1.18
N LEU A 90 9.59 -8.49 -0.85
CA LEU A 90 9.96 -7.16 -1.36
C LEU A 90 11.19 -7.23 -2.28
N ARG A 91 11.34 -8.33 -3.02
CA ARG A 91 12.52 -8.53 -3.89
C ARG A 91 12.60 -7.47 -4.98
N TRP A 92 13.81 -7.15 -5.40
CA TRP A 92 14.10 -6.34 -6.59
C TRP A 92 13.71 -4.85 -6.52
N HIS A 93 13.44 -4.29 -5.34
CA HIS A 93 13.38 -2.84 -5.18
C HIS A 93 14.77 -2.29 -4.83
N ARG A 94 15.35 -1.50 -5.75
CA ARG A 94 16.71 -0.94 -5.63
C ARG A 94 16.73 0.40 -4.91
N ALA A 95 15.60 1.11 -4.89
CA ALA A 95 15.47 2.42 -4.26
C ALA A 95 15.11 2.37 -2.75
N MET A 96 14.94 1.18 -2.15
CA MET A 96 14.69 1.06 -0.72
C MET A 96 15.93 1.48 0.06
N GLY A 97 15.81 2.54 0.84
CA GLY A 97 16.85 3.05 1.72
C GLY A 97 16.67 2.57 3.16
N GLU A 98 17.60 3.00 4.02
CA GLU A 98 17.56 2.70 5.45
C GLU A 98 16.32 3.27 6.14
N GLY A 99 15.77 4.39 5.67
CA GLY A 99 14.58 5.01 6.27
C GLY A 99 13.36 4.11 6.18
N GLY A 100 13.08 3.57 4.99
CA GLY A 100 11.97 2.64 4.80
C GLY A 100 12.20 1.31 5.53
N LEU A 101 13.42 0.77 5.46
CA LEU A 101 13.77 -0.49 6.14
C LEU A 101 13.66 -0.38 7.66
N ALA A 102 14.02 0.76 8.24
CA ALA A 102 13.89 1.01 9.67
C ALA A 102 12.42 0.94 10.14
N GLU A 103 11.51 1.54 9.37
CA GLU A 103 10.06 1.51 9.65
C GLU A 103 9.50 0.10 9.48
N LEU A 104 9.91 -0.64 8.45
CA LEU A 104 9.54 -2.06 8.31
C LEU A 104 10.00 -2.87 9.53
N ARG A 105 11.26 -2.71 9.95
CA ARG A 105 11.79 -3.42 11.11
C ARG A 105 11.03 -3.09 12.40
N ALA A 106 10.58 -1.85 12.55
CA ALA A 106 9.81 -1.42 13.71
C ALA A 106 8.40 -2.04 13.75
N VAL A 107 7.80 -2.35 12.60
CA VAL A 107 6.44 -2.89 12.52
C VAL A 107 6.37 -4.41 12.46
N LEU A 108 7.43 -5.09 12.00
CA LEU A 108 7.47 -6.56 11.93
C LEU A 108 7.08 -7.25 13.25
N PRO A 109 7.54 -6.82 14.44
CA PRO A 109 7.13 -7.42 15.72
C PRO A 109 5.62 -7.34 16.02
N GLN A 110 4.89 -6.44 15.34
CA GLN A 110 3.44 -6.27 15.48
C GLN A 110 2.65 -7.19 14.53
N CYS A 111 3.34 -7.80 13.56
CA CYS A 111 2.76 -8.67 12.55
C CYS A 111 2.84 -10.11 13.06
N ALA A 112 1.83 -10.56 13.82
CA ALA A 112 1.88 -11.82 14.59
C ALA A 112 2.25 -13.09 13.79
N ALA A 113 2.07 -13.08 12.47
CA ALA A 113 2.33 -14.20 11.58
C ALA A 113 3.61 -14.08 10.73
N LEU A 114 4.29 -12.92 10.74
CA LEU A 114 5.51 -12.63 9.97
C LEU A 114 6.80 -12.76 10.79
#